data_AF-H0UQN1-F1
#
_entry.id   AF-H0UQN1-F1
#
_cell.length_a   1.000
_cell.length_b   1.000
_cell.length_c   1.000
_cell.angle_alpha   90.00
_cell.angle_beta   90.00
_cell.angle_gamma   90.00
#
_symmetry.space_group_name_H-M   'P 1'
#
loop_
_entity.id
_entity.type
_entity.pdbx_description
1 polymer ?
#
loop_
_entity_poly.entity_id
_entity_poly.type
_entity_poly.pdbx_seq_one_letter_code
_entity_poly.pdbx_strand_id
1 'polypeptide(L)'
;MSVTADTPQGSPAERIKRCAFNAERLVAVLSTLADRIDQARANGNQELLDHYTKEFQKASLKFMGNVEALLDDYYLIKGKRRSRIANEPLEPAELEEIYSSVKAMIDLLPPEPRPEDSLEPPRRTSPPKGRLDVKG
;
A
#
# COMPACT_ATOMS: atom_id res chain seq x y z
N MET A 1 10.68 -27.88 -19.52
CA MET A 1 10.98 -26.51 -19.06
C MET A 1 9.72 -25.69 -19.29
N SER A 2 8.94 -25.43 -18.25
CA SER A 2 7.71 -24.61 -18.36
C SER A 2 7.94 -23.31 -17.62
N VAL A 3 7.90 -22.23 -18.39
CA VAL A 3 8.11 -20.85 -17.94
C VAL A 3 6.99 -20.48 -16.97
N THR A 4 7.33 -20.30 -15.69
CA THR A 4 6.48 -19.62 -14.71
C THR A 4 6.45 -18.14 -15.07
N ALA A 5 5.48 -17.75 -15.90
CA ALA A 5 5.17 -16.35 -16.09
C ALA A 5 4.43 -15.84 -14.85
N ASP A 6 5.06 -14.86 -14.21
CA ASP A 6 4.65 -14.05 -13.05
C ASP A 6 3.27 -13.39 -13.29
N THR A 7 2.23 -14.21 -13.37
CA THR A 7 0.86 -13.74 -13.51
C THR A 7 0.43 -13.25 -12.13
N PRO A 8 0.04 -11.97 -11.94
CA PRO A 8 -0.40 -11.49 -10.65
C PRO A 8 -1.53 -12.38 -10.14
N GLN A 9 -1.25 -13.11 -9.05
CA GLN A 9 -2.10 -14.19 -8.54
C GLN A 9 -3.44 -13.63 -8.05
N GLY A 10 -4.54 -14.23 -8.51
CA GLY A 10 -5.91 -13.89 -8.10
C GLY A 10 -6.81 -13.48 -9.27
N SER A 11 -8.12 -13.51 -9.04
CA SER A 11 -9.13 -12.97 -9.96
C SER A 11 -8.96 -11.45 -10.13
N PRO A 12 -9.44 -10.86 -11.26
CA PRO A 12 -9.39 -9.40 -11.46
C PRO A 12 -9.98 -8.61 -10.28
N ALA A 13 -11.07 -9.11 -9.67
CA ALA A 13 -11.68 -8.49 -8.51
C ALA A 13 -10.76 -8.49 -7.28
N GLU A 14 -10.03 -9.59 -7.02
CA GLU A 14 -9.06 -9.65 -5.91
C GLU A 14 -7.85 -8.75 -6.15
N ARG A 15 -7.41 -8.60 -7.40
CA ARG A 15 -6.35 -7.67 -7.76
C ARG A 15 -6.78 -6.21 -7.57
N ILE A 16 -7.99 -5.84 -8.01
CA ILE A 16 -8.57 -4.50 -7.74
C ILE A 16 -8.52 -4.16 -6.26
N LYS A 17 -8.95 -5.08 -5.38
CA LYS A 17 -8.94 -4.85 -3.92
C LYS A 17 -7.54 -4.61 -3.40
N ARG A 18 -6.58 -5.44 -3.80
CA ARG A 18 -5.19 -5.31 -3.38
C ARG A 18 -4.58 -4.00 -3.86
N CYS A 19 -4.83 -3.63 -5.10
CA CYS A 19 -4.38 -2.36 -5.66
C CYS A 19 -5.01 -1.16 -4.95
N ALA A 20 -6.32 -1.21 -4.66
CA ALA A 20 -7.02 -0.17 -3.91
C ALA A 20 -6.44 -0.01 -2.49
N PHE A 21 -6.27 -1.11 -1.76
CA PHE A 21 -5.68 -1.11 -0.42
C PHE A 21 -4.23 -0.57 -0.42
N ASN A 22 -3.42 -1.01 -1.38
CA ASN A 22 -2.04 -0.52 -1.51
C ASN A 22 -1.99 0.98 -1.85
N ALA A 23 -2.86 1.44 -2.77
CA ALA A 23 -2.95 2.83 -3.15
C ALA A 23 -3.37 3.71 -1.96
N GLU A 24 -4.38 3.30 -1.19
CA GLU A 24 -4.84 4.00 0.01
C GLU A 24 -3.71 4.15 1.05
N ARG A 25 -2.96 3.08 1.32
CA ARG A 25 -1.79 3.16 2.22
C ARG A 25 -0.72 4.12 1.71
N LEU A 26 -0.51 4.18 0.40
CA LEU A 26 0.46 5.09 -0.20
C LEU A 26 0.02 6.56 -0.09
N VAL A 27 -1.28 6.87 -0.07
CA VAL A 27 -1.78 8.24 0.17
C VAL A 27 -1.34 8.75 1.53
N ALA A 28 -1.42 7.93 2.59
CA ALA A 28 -0.95 8.31 3.92
C ALA A 28 0.57 8.55 3.96
N VAL A 29 1.34 7.71 3.26
CA VAL A 29 2.80 7.87 3.13
C VAL A 29 3.15 9.16 2.38
N LEU A 30 2.48 9.43 1.26
CA LEU A 30 2.67 10.64 0.45
C LEU A 30 2.35 11.90 1.25
N SER A 31 1.24 11.89 2.01
CA SER A 31 0.86 13.01 2.88
C SER A 31 1.94 13.29 3.93
N THR A 32 2.43 12.24 4.60
CA THR A 32 3.51 12.37 5.59
C THR A 32 4.80 12.89 4.97
N LEU A 33 5.14 12.46 3.74
CA LEU A 33 6.33 12.93 3.04
C LEU A 33 6.19 14.38 2.58
N ALA A 34 5.00 14.82 2.17
CA ALA A 34 4.72 16.21 1.85
C ALA A 34 4.94 17.12 3.08
N ASP A 35 4.41 16.75 4.24
CA ASP A 35 4.63 17.49 5.50
C ASP A 35 6.12 17.59 5.85
N ARG A 36 6.87 16.49 5.66
CA ARG A 36 8.32 16.47 5.92
C ARG A 36 9.12 17.32 4.92
N ILE A 37 8.69 17.36 3.66
CA ILE A 37 9.27 18.25 2.63
C ILE A 37 9.07 19.71 3.04
N ASP A 38 7.86 20.09 3.47
CA ASP A 38 7.55 21.45 3.90
C ASP A 38 8.36 21.85 5.14
N GLN A 39 8.50 20.95 6.12
CA GLN A 39 9.36 21.16 7.29
C GLN A 39 10.85 21.30 6.91
N ALA A 40 11.38 20.43 6.05
CA ALA A 40 12.76 20.50 5.61
C ALA A 40 13.05 21.81 4.85
N ARG A 41 12.10 22.25 4.01
CA ARG A 41 12.15 23.54 3.29
C ARG A 41 12.13 24.72 4.27
N ALA A 42 11.22 24.72 5.25
CA ALA A 42 11.11 25.79 6.23
C ALA A 42 12.39 25.92 7.09
N ASN A 43 13.04 24.80 7.39
CA ASN A 43 14.27 24.76 8.17
C ASN A 43 15.55 25.01 7.33
N GLY A 44 15.43 25.20 6.02
CA GLY A 44 16.59 25.35 5.11
C GLY A 44 17.50 24.13 5.05
N ASN A 45 17.00 22.94 5.41
CA ASN A 45 17.79 21.71 5.41
C ASN A 45 17.71 21.02 4.04
N GLN A 46 18.67 21.35 3.17
CA GLN A 46 18.70 20.84 1.79
C GLN A 46 18.87 19.32 1.71
N GLU A 47 19.65 18.71 2.61
CA GLU A 47 19.88 17.26 2.61
C GLU A 47 18.58 16.48 2.88
N LEU A 48 17.82 16.91 3.89
CA LEU A 48 16.51 16.32 4.19
C LEU A 48 15.49 16.60 3.09
N LEU A 49 15.53 17.81 2.50
CA LEU A 49 14.65 18.18 1.40
C LEU A 49 14.86 17.25 0.19
N ASP A 50 16.11 17.02 -0.20
CA ASP A 50 16.45 16.14 -1.32
C ASP A 50 16.08 14.68 -1.01
N HIS A 51 16.32 14.23 0.23
CA HIS A 51 15.96 12.89 0.67
C HIS A 51 14.43 12.66 0.61
N TYR A 52 13.63 13.52 1.23
CA TYR A 52 12.18 13.35 1.25
C TYR A 52 11.55 13.55 -0.13
N THR A 53 12.11 14.42 -0.97
CA THR A 53 11.65 14.58 -2.36
C THR A 53 11.85 13.28 -3.17
N LYS A 54 13.01 12.62 -3.04
CA LYS A 54 13.26 11.34 -3.71
C LYS A 54 12.31 10.24 -3.23
N GLU A 55 12.09 10.13 -1.92
CA GLU A 55 11.15 9.15 -1.38
C GLU A 55 9.70 9.45 -1.79
N PHE A 56 9.31 10.72 -1.88
CA PHE A 56 8.00 11.13 -2.38
C PHE A 56 7.79 10.71 -3.83
N GLN A 57 8.78 10.93 -4.70
CA GLN A 57 8.72 10.51 -6.11
C GLN A 57 8.59 8.99 -6.24
N LYS A 58 9.37 8.23 -5.46
CA LYS A 58 9.31 6.77 -5.43
C LYS A 58 7.94 6.25 -4.96
N ALA A 59 7.37 6.86 -3.91
CA ALA A 59 6.03 6.52 -3.45
C ALA A 59 4.95 6.89 -4.48
N SER A 60 5.11 8.03 -5.18
CA SER A 60 4.19 8.48 -6.22
C SER A 60 4.15 7.53 -7.41
N LEU A 61 5.31 7.04 -7.86
CA LEU A 61 5.38 6.04 -8.94
C LEU A 61 4.67 4.74 -8.55
N LYS A 62 4.86 4.27 -7.31
CA LYS A 62 4.15 3.08 -6.80
C LYS A 62 2.64 3.32 -6.73
N PHE A 63 2.22 4.50 -6.31
CA PHE A 63 0.81 4.86 -6.23
C PHE A 63 0.18 4.83 -7.62
N MET A 64 0.79 5.51 -8.60
CA MET A 64 0.31 5.51 -9.99
C MET A 64 0.24 4.09 -10.56
N GLY A 65 1.25 3.25 -10.34
CA GLY A 65 1.22 1.86 -10.80
C GLY A 65 0.06 1.04 -10.22
N ASN A 66 -0.31 1.26 -8.95
CA ASN A 66 -1.49 0.60 -8.36
C ASN A 66 -2.80 1.13 -8.97
N VAL A 67 -2.88 2.43 -9.23
CA VAL A 67 -4.06 3.04 -9.87
C VAL A 67 -4.23 2.54 -11.30
N GLU A 68 -3.15 2.48 -12.09
CA GLU A 68 -3.19 1.97 -13.47
C GLU A 68 -3.60 0.49 -13.52
N ALA A 69 -3.02 -0.35 -12.66
CA ALA A 69 -3.39 -1.76 -12.58
C ALA A 69 -4.87 -1.95 -12.18
N LEU A 70 -5.36 -1.14 -11.24
CA LEU A 70 -6.76 -1.13 -10.83
C LEU A 70 -7.68 -0.77 -12.00
N LEU A 71 -7.33 0.27 -12.77
CA LEU A 71 -8.09 0.68 -13.94
C LEU A 71 -8.13 -0.42 -15.01
N ASP A 72 -6.98 -1.04 -15.30
CA ASP A 72 -6.89 -2.11 -16.29
C ASP A 72 -7.80 -3.30 -15.92
N ASP A 73 -7.77 -3.72 -14.66
CA ASP A 73 -8.65 -4.79 -14.16
C ASP A 73 -10.13 -4.36 -14.13
N TYR A 74 -10.43 -3.09 -13.82
CA TYR A 74 -11.80 -2.57 -13.87
C TYR A 74 -12.39 -2.65 -15.29
N TYR A 75 -11.66 -2.17 -16.31
CA TYR A 75 -12.12 -2.25 -17.69
C TYR A 75 -12.21 -3.70 -18.18
N LEU A 76 -11.31 -4.57 -17.73
CA LEU A 76 -11.36 -6.01 -17.99
C LEU A 76 -12.67 -6.63 -17.48
N ILE A 77 -13.06 -6.35 -16.22
CA ILE A 77 -14.32 -6.84 -15.63
C ILE A 77 -15.53 -6.29 -16.39
N LYS A 78 -15.49 -5.02 -16.81
CA LYS A 78 -16.59 -4.39 -17.56
C LYS A 78 -16.68 -4.88 -19.00
N GLY A 79 -15.73 -5.69 -19.49
CA GLY A 79 -15.67 -6.12 -20.88
C GLY A 79 -15.48 -4.96 -21.87
N LYS A 80 -14.95 -3.83 -21.39
CA LYS A 80 -14.71 -2.62 -22.18
C LYS A 80 -13.23 -2.49 -22.47
N ARG A 81 -12.86 -2.02 -23.66
CA ARG A 81 -11.49 -1.54 -23.89
C ARG A 81 -11.33 -0.23 -23.14
N ARG A 82 -10.21 -0.08 -22.42
CA ARG A 82 -9.75 1.23 -21.94
C ARG A 82 -9.58 2.13 -23.16
N SER A 83 -10.49 3.09 -23.31
CA SER A 83 -10.63 3.93 -24.53
C SER A 83 -9.54 4.99 -24.65
N ARG A 84 -8.82 5.25 -23.58
CA ARG A 84 -7.98 6.44 -23.44
C ARG A 84 -6.50 6.11 -23.56
N ILE A 85 -5.78 7.00 -24.25
CA ILE A 85 -4.32 7.01 -24.32
C ILE A 85 -3.79 7.22 -22.90
N ALA A 86 -2.67 6.58 -22.55
CA ALA A 86 -1.97 6.84 -21.30
C ALA A 86 -1.80 8.37 -21.12
N ASN A 87 -2.18 8.91 -19.96
CA ASN A 87 -2.17 10.33 -19.59
C ASN A 87 -3.35 11.21 -20.03
N GLU A 88 -4.41 10.67 -20.66
CA GLU A 88 -5.64 11.45 -20.81
C GLU A 88 -6.44 11.47 -19.50
N PRO A 89 -6.84 12.65 -18.98
CA PRO A 89 -7.60 12.73 -17.75
C PRO A 89 -8.96 12.04 -17.91
N LEU A 90 -9.37 11.31 -16.88
CA LEU A 90 -10.69 10.70 -16.81
C LEU A 90 -11.75 11.79 -16.62
N GLU A 91 -12.94 11.60 -17.22
CA GLU A 91 -14.04 12.55 -17.00
C GLU A 91 -14.54 12.41 -15.56
N PRO A 92 -15.02 13.49 -14.91
CA PRO A 92 -15.55 13.41 -13.55
C PRO A 92 -16.63 12.34 -13.37
N ALA A 93 -17.53 12.18 -14.34
CA ALA A 93 -18.56 11.16 -14.31
C ALA A 93 -18.00 9.73 -14.42
N GLU A 94 -16.94 9.54 -15.19
CA GLU A 94 -16.26 8.25 -15.33
C GLU A 94 -15.50 7.88 -14.05
N LEU A 95 -14.84 8.86 -13.42
CA LEU A 95 -14.20 8.71 -12.11
C LEU A 95 -15.22 8.28 -11.04
N GLU A 96 -16.39 8.90 -11.01
CA GLU A 96 -17.45 8.57 -10.06
C GLU A 96 -18.00 7.14 -10.27
N GLU A 97 -18.16 6.71 -11.53
CA GLU A 97 -18.57 5.34 -11.88
C GLU A 97 -17.52 4.33 -11.41
N ILE A 98 -16.25 4.58 -11.70
CA ILE A 98 -15.12 3.73 -11.30
C ILE A 98 -15.08 3.64 -9.78
N TYR A 99 -15.09 4.78 -9.09
CA TYR A 99 -15.06 4.84 -7.62
C TYR A 99 -16.21 4.04 -7.01
N SER A 100 -17.44 4.27 -7.45
CA SER A 100 -18.63 3.59 -6.94
C SER A 100 -18.57 2.08 -7.18
N SER A 101 -18.13 1.66 -8.37
CA SER A 101 -18.01 0.25 -8.73
C SER A 101 -16.93 -0.46 -7.92
N VAL A 102 -15.76 0.16 -7.77
CA VAL A 102 -14.64 -0.39 -6.99
C VAL A 102 -15.03 -0.46 -5.51
N LYS A 103 -15.67 0.57 -4.98
CA LYS A 103 -16.17 0.60 -3.60
C LYS A 103 -17.14 -0.53 -3.34
N ALA A 104 -18.13 -0.73 -4.22
CA ALA A 104 -19.05 -1.86 -4.11
C ALA A 104 -18.32 -3.22 -4.13
N MET A 105 -17.27 -3.38 -4.95
CA MET A 105 -16.45 -4.60 -4.98
C MET A 105 -15.64 -4.82 -3.69
N ILE A 106 -15.27 -3.76 -2.97
CA ILE A 106 -14.58 -3.85 -1.68
C ILE A 106 -15.57 -4.16 -0.56
N ASP A 107 -16.69 -3.43 -0.52
CA ASP A 107 -17.71 -3.54 0.54
C ASP A 107 -18.43 -4.90 0.54
N LEU A 108 -18.52 -5.57 -0.62
CA LEU A 108 -19.14 -6.89 -0.74
C LEU A 108 -18.29 -8.05 -0.22
N LEU A 109 -17.09 -7.80 0.31
CA LEU A 109 -16.25 -8.86 0.87
C LEU A 109 -16.31 -8.93 2.38
N PRO A 110 -16.21 -10.15 2.94
CA PRO A 110 -15.99 -10.29 4.37
C PRO A 110 -14.72 -9.51 4.75
N PRO A 111 -14.72 -8.78 5.88
CA PRO A 111 -13.55 -8.06 6.34
C PRO A 111 -12.38 -9.03 6.42
N GLU A 112 -11.21 -8.63 5.88
CA GLU A 112 -10.00 -9.43 6.05
C GLU A 112 -9.79 -9.70 7.54
N PRO A 113 -9.44 -10.94 7.93
CA PRO A 113 -9.07 -11.22 9.30
C PRO A 113 -7.89 -10.30 9.62
N ARG A 114 -8.08 -9.41 10.59
CA ARG A 114 -6.98 -8.65 11.17
C ARG A 114 -5.92 -9.69 11.55
N PRO A 115 -4.63 -9.48 11.22
CA PRO A 115 -3.59 -10.30 11.80
C PRO A 115 -3.80 -10.18 13.31
N GLU A 116 -4.29 -11.25 13.93
CA GLU A 116 -4.31 -11.31 15.37
C GLU A 116 -2.88 -11.04 15.79
N ASP A 117 -2.72 -10.01 16.61
CA ASP A 117 -1.54 -9.84 17.42
C ASP A 117 -1.30 -11.19 18.10
N SER A 118 -0.43 -12.01 17.50
CA SER A 118 0.42 -12.94 18.21
C SER A 118 1.36 -12.10 19.06
N LEU A 119 0.79 -11.37 20.02
CA LEU A 119 1.39 -11.10 21.29
C LEU A 119 1.48 -12.45 21.99
N GLU A 120 2.41 -13.29 21.53
CA GLU A 120 3.00 -14.25 22.43
C GLU A 120 3.62 -13.40 23.55
N PRO A 121 3.10 -13.44 24.78
CA PRO A 121 3.66 -12.64 25.86
C PRO A 121 5.12 -13.06 26.03
N PRO A 122 6.07 -12.12 26.22
CA PRO A 122 7.46 -12.50 26.41
C PRO A 122 7.52 -13.44 27.61
N ARG A 123 7.91 -14.70 27.35
CA ARG A 123 8.17 -15.68 28.42
C ARG A 123 9.26 -15.07 29.29
N ARG A 124 8.86 -14.57 30.47
CA ARG A 124 9.79 -14.19 31.54
C ARG A 124 10.58 -15.44 31.89
N THR A 125 11.78 -15.57 31.37
CA THR A 125 12.76 -16.54 31.87
C THR A 125 13.16 -16.07 33.26
N SER A 126 12.62 -16.71 34.29
CA SER A 126 13.06 -16.53 35.68
C SER A 126 14.57 -16.76 35.78
N PRO A 127 15.34 -15.92 36.50
CA PRO A 127 16.74 -16.20 36.73
C PRO A 127 16.89 -17.45 37.62
N PRO A 128 17.95 -18.25 37.44
CA PRO A 128 18.15 -19.49 38.20
C PRO A 128 18.39 -19.19 39.69
N LYS A 129 17.72 -19.94 40.56
CA LYS A 129 17.98 -19.96 42.01
C LYS A 129 19.19 -20.84 42.32
N GLY A 130 20.11 -20.31 43.12
CA GLY A 130 21.14 -21.06 43.86
C GLY A 130 22.49 -21.08 43.13
N ARG A 131 23.65 -20.91 43.78
CA ARG A 131 24.01 -20.91 45.21
C ARG A 131 25.37 -20.17 45.28
N LEU A 132 25.51 -19.11 46.08
CA LEU A 132 26.82 -18.60 46.47
C LEU A 132 27.21 -19.34 47.76
N ASP A 133 28.02 -20.40 47.64
CA ASP A 133 28.74 -20.96 48.77
C ASP A 133 29.93 -20.02 49.07
N VAL A 134 29.74 -19.05 49.96
CA VAL A 134 30.84 -18.31 50.60
C VAL A 134 31.25 -19.11 51.83
N LYS A 135 32.40 -19.76 51.77
CA LYS A 135 33.08 -20.31 52.93
C LYS A 135 34.16 -19.33 53.35
N GLY A 136 34.08 -18.87 54.60
CA GLY A 136 35.16 -18.17 55.29
C GLY A 136 36.31 -19.08 55.67
#